data_AF-A0A1B6FWL3-F1
#
_entry.id   AF-A0A1B6FWL3-F1
#
_cell.length_a   1.000
_cell.length_b   1.000
_cell.length_c   1.000
_cell.angle_alpha   90.00
_cell.angle_beta   90.00
_cell.angle_gamma   90.00
#
_symmetry.space_group_name_H-M   'P 1'
#
loop_
_entity.id
_entity.type
_entity.pdbx_description
1 polymer ?
#
loop_
_entity_poly.entity_id
_entity_poly.type
_entity_poly.pdbx_seq_one_letter_code
_entity_poly.pdbx_strand_id
1 'polypeptide(L)'
;EFAFQYAIKHNRRKVTVVYNKGFMNASEWLFVNTISEVAEKYPDVTFTKRSMRGFAFRMTDFNFNGDVLITGVLYGGIIMYLMFGLMHGAGMFCGQNLGPRYAVFEPATRHK
;
A
#
# COMPACT_ATOMS: atom_id res chain seq x y z
N GLU A 1 10.18 2.21 6.80
CA GLU A 1 11.27 1.22 6.69
C GLU A 1 10.75 -0.19 6.42
N PHE A 2 9.82 -0.71 7.23
CA PHE A 2 9.21 -2.04 7.05
C PHE A 2 8.85 -2.39 5.59
N ALA A 3 8.11 -1.54 4.89
CA ALA A 3 7.70 -1.80 3.50
C ALA A 3 8.86 -1.94 2.51
N PHE A 4 9.95 -1.18 2.71
CA PHE A 4 11.14 -1.28 1.85
C PHE A 4 11.94 -2.55 2.15
N GLN A 5 12.09 -2.91 3.42
CA GLN A 5 12.69 -4.19 3.82
C GLN A 5 11.88 -5.38 3.31
N TYR A 6 10.55 -5.30 3.39
CA TYR A 6 9.65 -6.29 2.79
C TYR A 6 9.89 -6.39 1.29
N ALA A 7 10.00 -5.26 0.59
CA ALA A 7 10.26 -5.26 -0.84
C ALA A 7 11.56 -5.99 -1.18
N ILE A 8 12.66 -5.67 -0.49
CA ILE A 8 13.98 -6.32 -0.69
C ILE A 8 13.89 -7.82 -0.40
N LYS A 9 13.35 -8.20 0.77
CA LYS A 9 13.26 -9.61 1.20
C LYS A 9 12.45 -10.47 0.23
N HIS A 10 11.42 -9.88 -0.40
CA HIS A 10 10.52 -10.57 -1.32
C HIS A 10 10.83 -10.29 -2.80
N ASN A 11 12.03 -9.79 -3.12
CA ASN A 11 12.49 -9.47 -4.48
C ASN A 11 11.50 -8.55 -5.26
N ARG A 12 10.80 -7.67 -4.55
CA ARG A 12 9.95 -6.64 -5.12
C ARG A 12 10.79 -5.43 -5.45
N ARG A 13 10.48 -4.78 -6.59
CA ARG A 13 11.35 -3.73 -7.15
C ARG A 13 10.79 -2.33 -6.95
N LYS A 14 9.52 -2.23 -6.52
CA LYS A 14 8.83 -0.93 -6.47
C LYS A 14 7.97 -0.79 -5.22
N VAL A 15 8.14 0.36 -4.56
CA VAL A 15 7.30 0.82 -3.44
C VAL A 15 6.58 2.09 -3.86
N THR A 16 5.26 2.12 -3.70
CA THR A 16 4.41 3.26 -4.06
C THR A 16 3.69 3.79 -2.84
N VAL A 17 3.88 5.07 -2.51
CA VAL A 17 3.03 5.75 -1.54
C VAL A 17 1.77 6.28 -2.23
N VAL A 18 0.60 5.95 -1.67
CA VAL A 18 -0.70 6.45 -2.14
C VAL A 18 -1.25 7.46 -1.13
N TYR A 19 -1.59 8.65 -1.62
CA TYR A 19 -2.03 9.80 -0.82
C TYR A 19 -3.17 10.56 -1.48
N ASN A 20 -3.88 11.43 -0.78
CA ASN A 20 -4.83 12.34 -1.40
C ASN A 20 -4.13 13.60 -1.92
N LYS A 21 -4.27 13.88 -3.22
CA LYS A 21 -3.68 15.07 -3.84
C LYS A 21 -4.59 16.31 -3.76
N GLY A 22 -5.90 16.13 -3.54
CA GLY A 22 -6.87 17.22 -3.65
C GLY A 22 -6.89 18.18 -2.46
N PHE A 23 -6.66 17.66 -1.25
CA PHE A 23 -6.59 18.43 0.00
C PHE A 23 -5.42 17.88 0.82
N MET A 24 -4.20 18.14 0.35
CA MET A 24 -2.99 17.68 1.02
C MET A 24 -2.81 18.49 2.32
N ASN A 25 -3.41 17.99 3.39
CA ASN A 25 -3.29 18.61 4.71
C ASN A 25 -1.86 18.39 5.26
N ALA A 26 -1.51 19.11 6.33
CA ALA A 26 -0.18 19.02 6.93
C ALA A 26 0.21 17.57 7.30
N SER A 27 -0.77 16.74 7.67
CA SER A 27 -0.54 15.33 8.03
C SER A 27 -0.17 14.48 6.82
N GLU A 28 -0.85 14.65 5.68
CA GLU A 28 -0.51 13.94 4.44
C GLU A 28 0.83 14.39 3.87
N TRP A 29 1.13 15.69 3.97
CA TRP A 29 2.42 16.21 3.57
C TRP A 29 3.55 15.59 4.42
N LEU A 30 3.40 15.61 5.74
CA LEU A 30 4.34 14.98 6.66
C LEU A 30 4.50 13.49 6.33
N PHE A 31 3.39 12.76 6.15
CA PHE A 31 3.40 11.33 5.81
C PHE A 31 4.20 11.05 4.54
N VAL A 32 3.92 11.76 3.44
CA VAL A 32 4.63 11.56 2.17
C VAL A 32 6.10 11.99 2.28
N ASN A 33 6.40 13.08 2.99
CA ASN A 33 7.76 13.57 3.14
C ASN A 33 8.62 12.59 3.95
N THR A 34 8.13 12.12 5.11
CA THR A 34 8.85 11.13 5.93
C THR A 34 9.09 9.82 5.17
N ILE A 35 8.14 9.34 4.37
CA ILE A 35 8.36 8.15 3.53
C ILE A 35 9.42 8.42 2.46
N SER A 36 9.47 9.63 1.92
CA SER A 36 10.47 10.02 0.91
C SER A 36 11.88 10.03 1.50
N GLU A 37 12.05 10.63 2.68
CA GLU A 37 13.32 10.62 3.41
C GLU A 37 13.78 9.19 3.74
N VAL A 38 12.84 8.32 4.14
CA VAL A 38 13.14 6.91 4.37
C VAL A 38 13.55 6.20 3.08
N ALA A 39 12.93 6.55 1.95
CA ALA A 39 13.22 5.92 0.65
C ALA A 39 14.67 6.15 0.19
N GLU A 40 15.28 7.27 0.56
CA GLU A 40 16.69 7.58 0.25
C GLU A 40 17.66 6.53 0.82
N LYS A 41 17.28 5.86 1.91
CA LYS A 41 18.08 4.77 2.51
C LYS A 41 18.00 3.45 1.73
N TYR A 42 17.12 3.34 0.72
CA TYR A 42 16.86 2.11 -0.03
C TYR A 42 16.92 2.35 -1.55
N PRO A 43 18.09 2.72 -2.11
CA PRO A 43 18.21 3.12 -3.52
C PRO A 43 17.88 2.01 -4.53
N ASP A 44 18.01 0.73 -4.13
CA ASP A 44 17.72 -0.43 -4.98
C ASP A 44 16.21 -0.63 -5.23
N VAL A 45 15.36 0.05 -4.45
CA VAL A 45 13.90 -0.05 -4.56
C VAL A 45 13.35 1.22 -5.18
N THR A 46 12.68 1.09 -6.33
CA THR A 46 12.06 2.24 -7.00
C THR A 46 10.93 2.80 -6.14
N PHE A 47 11.10 4.03 -5.66
CA PHE A 47 10.06 4.73 -4.91
C PHE A 47 9.21 5.63 -5.81
N THR A 48 7.88 5.52 -5.73
CA THR A 48 6.97 6.39 -6.47
C THR A 48 5.83 6.93 -5.60
N LYS A 49 5.32 8.12 -5.96
CA LYS A 49 4.20 8.78 -5.28
C LYS A 49 3.00 8.81 -6.22
N ARG A 50 1.83 8.39 -5.77
CA ARG A 50 0.60 8.41 -6.59
C ARG A 50 -0.58 8.94 -5.78
N SER A 51 -1.42 9.74 -6.44
CA SER A 51 -2.69 10.14 -5.84
C SER A 51 -3.66 8.97 -5.80
N MET A 52 -4.51 8.89 -4.78
CA MET A 52 -5.51 7.83 -4.64
C MET A 52 -6.40 7.70 -5.90
N ARG A 53 -6.87 8.83 -6.44
CA ARG A 53 -7.67 8.85 -7.68
C ARG A 53 -6.90 8.28 -8.88
N GLY A 54 -5.67 8.73 -9.09
CA GLY A 54 -4.84 8.28 -10.22
C GLY A 54 -4.26 6.87 -10.04
N PHE A 55 -4.28 6.35 -8.81
CA PHE A 55 -3.97 4.96 -8.51
C PHE A 55 -5.19 4.09 -8.83
N ALA A 56 -6.36 4.39 -8.26
CA ALA A 56 -7.59 3.66 -8.47
C ALA A 56 -7.99 3.59 -9.95
N PHE A 57 -7.86 4.69 -10.70
CA PHE A 57 -8.14 4.70 -12.14
C PHE A 57 -7.25 3.73 -12.93
N ARG A 58 -6.00 3.53 -12.50
CA ARG A 58 -5.08 2.60 -13.17
C ARG A 58 -5.19 1.18 -12.69
N MET A 59 -5.81 0.91 -11.53
CA MET A 59 -5.99 -0.46 -11.04
C MET A 59 -6.82 -1.32 -11.99
N THR A 60 -7.65 -0.70 -12.82
CA THR A 60 -8.44 -1.38 -13.86
C THR A 60 -7.65 -1.64 -15.15
N ASP A 61 -6.45 -1.08 -15.30
CA ASP A 61 -5.63 -1.28 -16.49
C ASP A 61 -4.98 -2.67 -16.46
N PHE A 62 -4.99 -3.37 -17.60
CA PHE A 62 -4.37 -4.69 -17.72
C PHE A 62 -2.86 -4.67 -17.41
N ASN A 63 -2.16 -3.58 -17.77
CA ASN A 63 -0.73 -3.41 -17.55
C ASN A 63 -0.40 -2.81 -16.17
N PHE A 64 -1.37 -2.76 -15.25
CA PHE A 64 -1.18 -2.15 -13.94
C PHE A 64 -0.14 -2.91 -13.11
N ASN A 65 0.86 -2.16 -12.62
CA ASN A 65 1.88 -2.70 -11.71
C ASN A 65 1.88 -1.91 -10.39
N GLY A 66 1.10 -2.42 -9.44
CA GLY A 66 1.05 -2.00 -8.03
C GLY A 66 1.73 -3.03 -7.13
N ASP A 67 3.07 -3.02 -7.10
CA ASP A 67 3.92 -4.00 -6.40
C ASP A 67 3.78 -3.92 -4.86
N VAL A 68 4.48 -3.00 -4.19
CA VAL A 68 4.31 -2.73 -2.75
C VAL A 68 3.68 -1.36 -2.55
N LEU A 69 2.64 -1.28 -1.70
CA LEU A 69 1.90 -0.05 -1.44
C LEU A 69 2.05 0.40 0.01
N ILE A 70 2.22 1.71 0.20
CA ILE A 70 2.16 2.36 1.52
C ILE A 70 1.01 3.35 1.48
N THR A 71 0.07 3.23 2.42
CA THR A 71 -1.13 4.06 2.46
C THR A 71 -1.48 4.41 3.90
N GLY A 72 -2.27 5.48 4.08
CA GLY A 72 -3.00 5.66 5.33
C GLY A 72 -4.06 4.57 5.53
N VAL A 73 -4.52 4.37 6.77
CA VAL A 73 -5.49 3.32 7.15
C VAL A 73 -6.75 3.36 6.27
N LEU A 74 -7.34 4.54 6.07
CA LEU A 74 -8.56 4.71 5.28
C LEU A 74 -8.35 4.32 3.81
N TYR A 75 -7.29 4.82 3.17
CA TYR A 75 -7.03 4.55 1.75
C TYR A 75 -6.65 3.09 1.50
N GLY A 76 -5.96 2.46 2.45
CA GLY A 76 -5.65 1.04 2.40
C GLY A 76 -6.91 0.18 2.36
N GLY A 77 -7.90 0.49 3.23
CA GLY A 77 -9.20 -0.18 3.21
C GLY A 77 -9.93 -0.03 1.88
N ILE A 78 -9.97 1.18 1.30
CA ILE A 78 -10.64 1.41 0.02
C ILE A 78 -9.94 0.62 -1.11
N ILE A 79 -8.62 0.69 -1.21
CA ILE A 79 -7.85 -0.07 -2.22
C ILE A 79 -8.08 -1.57 -2.03
N MET A 80 -8.11 -2.05 -0.80
CA MET A 80 -8.35 -3.46 -0.48
C MET A 80 -9.72 -3.92 -0.96
N TYR A 81 -10.79 -3.17 -0.72
CA TYR A 81 -12.12 -3.50 -1.24
C TYR A 81 -12.20 -3.45 -2.78
N LEU A 82 -11.50 -2.51 -3.42
CA LEU A 82 -11.37 -2.49 -4.88
C LEU A 82 -10.69 -3.76 -5.39
N MET A 83 -9.60 -4.19 -4.74
CA MET A 83 -8.92 -5.45 -5.08
C MET A 83 -9.82 -6.67 -4.91
N PHE A 84 -10.65 -6.71 -3.87
CA PHE A 84 -11.63 -7.78 -3.69
C PHE A 84 -12.64 -7.85 -4.84
N GLY A 85 -13.11 -6.69 -5.32
CA GLY A 85 -13.98 -6.63 -6.50
C GLY A 85 -13.29 -7.13 -7.78
N LEU A 86 -12.02 -6.79 -7.98
CA LEU A 86 -11.24 -7.18 -9.16
C LEU A 86 -10.86 -8.67 -9.16
N MET A 87 -10.63 -9.26 -7.99
CA MET A 87 -10.05 -10.60 -7.83
C MET A 87 -11.07 -11.66 -7.41
N HIS A 88 -12.34 -11.51 -7.82
CA HIS A 88 -13.41 -12.49 -7.59
C HIS A 88 -13.85 -12.68 -6.12
N GLY A 89 -13.70 -11.66 -5.29
CA GLY A 89 -14.28 -11.61 -3.95
C GLY A 89 -13.27 -11.70 -2.80
N ALA A 90 -13.72 -11.30 -1.62
CA ALA A 90 -12.86 -11.10 -0.45
C ALA A 90 -12.46 -12.40 0.27
N GLY A 91 -13.13 -13.53 -0.02
CA GLY A 91 -12.93 -14.81 0.68
C GLY A 91 -11.57 -15.48 0.43
N MET A 92 -10.83 -15.06 -0.60
CA MET A 92 -9.49 -15.58 -0.91
C MET A 92 -8.36 -14.78 -0.25
N PHE A 93 -8.68 -13.70 0.46
CA PHE A 93 -7.69 -12.79 1.01
C PHE A 93 -7.49 -13.00 2.50
N CYS A 94 -6.24 -12.90 2.94
CA CYS A 94 -5.84 -12.91 4.34
C CYS A 94 -5.02 -11.66 4.66
N GLY A 95 -5.18 -11.15 5.87
CA GLY A 95 -4.43 -10.03 6.41
C GLY A 95 -3.45 -10.48 7.48
N GLN A 96 -2.38 -9.71 7.63
CA GLN A 96 -1.41 -9.87 8.70
C GLN A 96 -1.16 -8.51 9.36
N ASN A 97 -1.38 -8.44 10.66
CA ASN A 97 -1.07 -7.30 11.50
C ASN A 97 0.23 -7.60 12.26
N LEU A 98 1.30 -6.90 11.88
CA LEU A 98 2.65 -7.12 12.41
C LEU A 98 3.04 -6.04 13.41
N GLY A 99 3.31 -6.44 14.64
CA GLY A 99 3.95 -5.61 15.66
C GLY A 99 5.37 -6.09 15.99
N PRO A 100 6.12 -5.36 16.83
CA PRO A 100 7.49 -5.73 17.18
C PRO A 100 7.63 -7.06 17.93
N ARG A 101 6.60 -7.47 18.68
CA ARG A 101 6.60 -8.67 19.54
C ARG A 101 5.54 -9.69 19.17
N TYR A 102 4.44 -9.23 18.57
CA TYR A 102 3.27 -10.06 18.29
C TYR A 102 2.84 -9.87 16.84
N ALA A 103 2.28 -10.95 16.28
CA ALA A 103 1.68 -10.95 14.96
C ALA A 103 0.26 -11.53 15.07
N VAL A 104 -0.69 -10.92 14.38
CA VAL A 104 -2.07 -11.41 14.29
C VAL A 104 -2.38 -11.66 12.82
N PHE A 105 -2.91 -12.85 12.54
CA PHE A 105 -3.34 -13.25 11.20
C PHE A 105 -4.86 -13.36 11.21
N GLU A 106 -5.53 -12.72 10.25
CA GLU A 106 -6.99 -12.75 10.16
C GLU A 106 -7.44 -12.93 8.70
N PRO A 107 -8.58 -13.60 8.46
CA PRO A 107 -9.18 -13.59 7.14
C PRO A 107 -9.64 -12.17 6.79
N ALA A 108 -9.61 -11.81 5.50
CA ALA A 108 -10.08 -10.51 5.03
C ALA A 108 -11.56 -10.26 5.31
N THR A 109 -12.36 -11.32 5.36
CA THR A 109 -13.77 -11.27 5.76
C THR A 109 -14.00 -12.07 7.02
N ARG A 110 -14.73 -11.47 7.96
CA ARG A 110 -15.33 -12.20 9.08
C ARG A 110 -16.59 -12.86 8.57
N HIS A 111 -16.58 -14.19 8.42
CA HIS A 111 -17.81 -14.94 8.22
C HIS A 111 -18.68 -14.75 9.47
N LYS A 112 -19.86 -14.14 9.29
CA LYS A 112 -20.95 -14.23 10.24
C LYS A 112 -21.81 -15.42 9.88
#